data_AF-A0A938EPA9-F1
#
_entry.id   AF-A0A938EPA9-F1
#
_cell.length_a   1.000
_cell.length_b   1.000
_cell.length_c   1.000
_cell.angle_alpha   90.00
_cell.angle_beta   90.00
_cell.angle_gamma   90.00
#
_symmetry.space_group_name_H-M   'P 1'
#
loop_
_entity.id
_entity.type
_entity.pdbx_description
1 polymer ?
#
loop_
_entity_poly.entity_id
_entity_poly.type
_entity_poly.pdbx_seq_one_letter_code
_entity_poly.pdbx_strand_id
1 'polypeptide(L)'
;MRSEMTQRRFPRGRTLAIAGAGLVVATGLAASGCGGDSATSTTAPAPDATRAVVTFSILDDVVRNVGGRCVTTTVLVGRDGDAHVFEPTPKDATALKDADLVISNGLGFEPWLADLYASSGSKGTEVVAMAGIDPIEADHGHEGEDDHGHGGEEKAAGGDTDASEVDPHAWQDPRNMRAAVINVRNALVKANPDCAAEIRANAKRYDAELAAME
;
A
#
# COMPACT_ATOMS: atom_id res chain seq x y z
N MET A 1 67.41 -1.66 16.22
CA MET A 1 68.37 -2.58 15.57
C MET A 1 67.71 -3.95 15.52
N ARG A 2 66.98 -4.22 14.43
CA ARG A 2 67.31 -5.20 13.36
C ARG A 2 67.43 -6.63 13.86
N SER A 3 66.49 -7.47 13.43
CA SER A 3 66.79 -8.84 12.96
C SER A 3 65.71 -9.28 11.99
N GLU A 4 65.91 -8.96 10.72
CA GLU A 4 65.32 -9.68 9.60
C GLU A 4 66.17 -10.94 9.38
N MET A 5 65.55 -12.10 9.42
CA MET A 5 66.10 -13.39 9.00
C MET A 5 64.89 -14.14 8.43
N THR A 6 64.86 -14.56 7.18
CA THR A 6 65.42 -15.85 6.73
C THR A 6 65.05 -15.97 5.23
N GLN A 7 66.00 -15.83 4.31
CA GLN A 7 66.74 -16.92 3.63
C GLN A 7 65.81 -17.95 2.94
N ARG A 8 65.58 -17.80 1.63
CA ARG A 8 66.31 -18.43 0.50
C ARG A 8 65.85 -19.85 0.13
N ARG A 9 65.43 -19.95 -1.14
CA ARG A 9 65.05 -21.14 -1.94
C ARG A 9 66.18 -22.16 -2.10
N PHE A 10 65.82 -23.41 -2.42
CA PHE A 10 66.25 -24.27 -3.57
C PHE A 10 65.84 -25.75 -3.29
N PRO A 11 65.91 -26.72 -4.24
CA PRO A 11 65.52 -26.71 -5.65
C PRO A 11 64.65 -27.94 -6.06
N ARG A 12 64.47 -28.07 -7.38
CA ARG A 12 63.61 -28.92 -8.21
C ARG A 12 63.88 -30.44 -8.17
N GLY A 13 62.81 -31.22 -8.38
CA GLY A 13 62.84 -32.56 -9.00
C GLY A 13 61.71 -32.68 -10.04
N ARG A 14 62.07 -33.02 -11.29
CA ARG A 14 61.20 -33.22 -12.46
C ARG A 14 61.01 -34.72 -12.72
N THR A 15 59.80 -35.16 -13.03
CA THR A 15 59.43 -36.35 -13.86
C THR A 15 57.91 -36.52 -13.78
N LEU A 16 57.14 -36.99 -14.75
CA LEU A 16 57.21 -37.18 -16.20
C LEU A 16 55.72 -37.36 -16.59
N ALA A 17 55.28 -36.80 -17.72
CA ALA A 17 53.90 -36.91 -18.17
C ALA A 17 53.55 -38.33 -18.64
N ILE A 18 52.31 -38.79 -18.38
CA ILE A 18 51.62 -39.80 -19.20
C ILE A 18 50.21 -39.30 -19.47
N ALA A 19 49.93 -39.03 -20.74
CA ALA A 19 48.60 -38.80 -21.26
C ALA A 19 47.91 -40.15 -21.54
N GLY A 20 46.66 -40.28 -21.13
CA GLY A 20 45.80 -41.42 -21.45
C GLY A 20 44.34 -40.97 -21.39
N ALA A 21 43.77 -40.70 -22.56
CA ALA A 21 42.36 -40.39 -22.76
C ALA A 21 41.53 -41.69 -22.74
N GLY A 22 40.34 -41.66 -22.15
CA GLY A 22 39.37 -42.74 -22.37
C GLY A 22 38.19 -42.83 -21.39
N LEU A 23 37.05 -42.35 -21.87
CA LEU A 23 35.68 -42.81 -21.61
C LEU A 23 34.88 -42.23 -20.41
N VAL A 24 33.78 -41.61 -20.84
CA VAL A 24 32.66 -41.00 -20.12
C VAL A 24 31.84 -42.03 -19.34
N VAL A 25 31.52 -41.73 -18.07
CA VAL A 25 30.22 -42.06 -17.45
C VAL A 25 29.73 -40.81 -16.73
N ALA A 26 28.79 -40.13 -17.37
CA ALA A 26 28.00 -39.08 -16.75
C ALA A 26 26.98 -39.74 -15.82
N THR A 27 27.06 -39.43 -14.52
CA THR A 27 25.92 -39.57 -13.61
C THR A 27 25.76 -38.23 -12.92
N GLY A 28 24.85 -37.43 -13.47
CA GLY A 28 24.45 -36.16 -12.88
C GLY A 28 23.58 -36.40 -11.64
N LEU A 29 23.81 -35.60 -10.62
CA LEU A 29 22.79 -35.28 -9.62
C LEU A 29 22.85 -33.76 -9.41
N ALA A 30 22.28 -33.03 -10.37
CA ALA A 30 21.94 -31.63 -10.20
C ALA A 30 20.72 -31.56 -9.28
N ALA A 31 20.95 -31.34 -7.99
CA ALA A 31 19.89 -30.92 -7.09
C ALA A 31 19.62 -29.41 -7.30
N SER A 32 18.97 -29.08 -8.42
CA SER A 32 18.25 -27.81 -8.55
C SER A 32 17.00 -27.89 -7.68
N GLY A 33 17.18 -27.69 -6.39
CA GLY A 33 16.09 -27.38 -5.48
C GLY A 33 15.59 -25.97 -5.76
N CYS A 34 14.64 -25.84 -6.69
CA CYS A 34 13.77 -24.68 -6.77
C CYS A 34 12.76 -24.80 -5.62
N GLY A 35 13.24 -24.63 -4.39
CA GLY A 35 12.40 -24.37 -3.24
C GLY A 35 12.10 -22.88 -3.24
N GLY A 36 10.95 -22.50 -3.77
CA GLY A 36 10.39 -21.18 -3.52
C GLY A 36 10.03 -21.11 -2.04
N ASP A 37 11.01 -20.76 -1.20
CA ASP A 37 10.76 -20.21 0.11
C ASP A 37 10.11 -18.84 -0.12
N SER A 38 8.80 -18.85 -0.36
CA SER A 38 7.93 -17.74 0.05
C SER A 38 7.88 -17.75 1.58
N ALA A 39 9.05 -17.55 2.20
CA ALA A 39 9.12 -17.13 3.57
C ALA A 39 8.53 -15.73 3.56
N THR A 40 7.28 -15.62 4.00
CA THR A 40 6.68 -14.35 4.43
C THR A 40 7.48 -13.87 5.63
N SER A 41 8.68 -13.35 5.34
CA SER A 41 9.52 -12.68 6.30
C SER A 41 8.73 -11.44 6.71
N THR A 42 8.07 -11.50 7.87
CA THR A 42 7.52 -10.31 8.53
C THR A 42 8.69 -9.37 8.74
N THR A 43 8.92 -8.51 7.75
CA THR A 43 10.03 -7.60 7.81
C THR A 43 9.59 -6.41 8.64
N ALA A 44 10.39 -6.08 9.64
CA ALA A 44 10.20 -4.86 10.42
C ALA A 44 10.08 -3.63 9.49
N PRO A 45 9.28 -2.62 9.88
CA PRO A 45 9.20 -1.36 9.16
C PRO A 45 10.58 -0.73 8.93
N ALA A 46 10.74 -0.03 7.81
CA ALA A 46 11.92 0.77 7.57
C ALA A 46 12.03 1.90 8.62
N PRO A 47 13.24 2.35 9.00
CA PRO A 47 13.41 3.43 9.99
C PRO A 47 12.73 4.75 9.59
N ASP A 48 12.57 4.97 8.29
CA ASP A 48 11.97 6.13 7.64
C ASP A 48 10.58 5.81 7.03
N ALA A 49 9.94 4.73 7.50
CA ALA A 49 8.60 4.36 7.05
C ALA A 49 7.60 5.51 7.26
N THR A 50 6.81 5.79 6.23
CA THR A 50 5.76 6.83 6.28
C THR A 50 4.70 6.44 7.31
N ARG A 51 4.36 7.35 8.22
CA ARG A 51 3.25 7.14 9.17
C ARG A 51 1.95 7.50 8.49
N ALA A 52 1.13 6.50 8.19
CA ALA A 52 -0.18 6.70 7.56
C ALA A 52 -1.29 6.40 8.58
N VAL A 53 -2.21 7.35 8.75
CA VAL A 53 -3.52 7.03 9.29
C VAL A 53 -4.40 6.59 8.13
N VAL A 54 -5.11 5.48 8.30
CA VAL A 54 -6.04 4.95 7.29
C VAL A 54 -7.41 4.87 7.92
N THR A 55 -8.42 5.42 7.24
CA THR A 55 -9.75 5.59 7.83
C THR A 55 -10.41 4.26 8.17
N PHE A 56 -10.27 3.23 7.32
CA PHE A 56 -10.85 1.91 7.59
C PHE A 56 -10.06 0.74 7.03
N SER A 57 -10.42 -0.45 7.49
CA SER A 57 -9.66 -1.68 7.30
C SER A 57 -9.45 -2.13 5.83
N ILE A 58 -10.36 -1.81 4.90
CA ILE A 58 -10.21 -2.18 3.49
C ILE A 58 -9.10 -1.36 2.83
N LEU A 59 -9.07 -0.04 3.05
CA LEU A 59 -7.97 0.79 2.56
C LEU A 59 -6.65 0.42 3.23
N ASP A 60 -6.68 0.01 4.50
CA ASP A 60 -5.46 -0.43 5.19
C ASP A 60 -4.85 -1.68 4.53
N ASP A 61 -5.66 -2.57 3.96
CA ASP A 61 -5.16 -3.68 3.15
C ASP A 61 -4.42 -3.19 1.90
N VAL A 62 -4.99 -2.24 1.16
CA VAL A 62 -4.34 -1.61 0.00
C VAL A 62 -3.02 -0.97 0.40
N VAL A 63 -3.04 -0.17 1.47
CA VAL A 63 -1.88 0.60 1.94
C VAL A 63 -0.76 -0.33 2.39
N ARG A 64 -1.07 -1.42 3.12
CA ARG A 64 -0.08 -2.41 3.53
C ARG A 64 0.47 -3.20 2.35
N ASN A 65 -0.36 -3.61 1.39
CA ASN A 65 0.10 -4.32 0.20
C ASN A 65 0.97 -3.45 -0.71
N VAL A 66 0.66 -2.15 -0.84
CA VAL A 66 1.42 -1.20 -1.66
C VAL A 66 2.68 -0.72 -0.94
N GLY A 67 2.57 -0.33 0.33
CA GLY A 67 3.66 0.26 1.10
C GLY A 67 4.64 -0.74 1.69
N GLY A 68 4.20 -1.95 2.03
CA GLY A 68 5.07 -2.95 2.68
C GLY A 68 5.77 -2.39 3.91
N ARG A 69 7.10 -2.55 4.00
CA ARG A 69 7.89 -1.98 5.12
C ARG A 69 8.01 -0.46 5.09
N CYS A 70 7.69 0.18 3.96
CA CYS A 70 7.87 1.62 3.75
C CYS A 70 6.73 2.46 4.36
N VAL A 71 5.74 1.80 4.96
CA VAL A 71 4.62 2.46 5.64
C VAL A 71 4.35 1.76 6.98
N THR A 72 3.98 2.55 7.98
CA THR A 72 3.36 2.06 9.22
C THR A 72 1.97 2.64 9.31
N THR A 73 0.96 1.79 9.48
CA THR A 73 -0.44 2.22 9.47
C THR A 73 -1.05 2.27 10.88
N THR A 74 -1.86 3.30 11.11
CA THR A 74 -2.85 3.34 12.20
C THR A 74 -4.24 3.34 11.57
N VAL A 75 -5.07 2.34 11.88
CA VAL A 75 -6.42 2.24 11.34
C VAL A 75 -7.42 2.80 12.33
N LEU A 76 -8.29 3.71 11.89
CA LEU A 76 -9.32 4.30 12.75
C LEU A 76 -10.49 3.33 12.94
N VAL A 77 -11.10 2.91 11.84
CA VAL A 77 -12.19 1.93 11.82
C VAL A 77 -11.62 0.55 11.52
N GLY A 78 -11.46 -0.24 12.56
CA GLY A 78 -10.90 -1.59 12.48
C GLY A 78 -11.75 -2.58 11.68
N ARG A 79 -11.30 -3.83 11.63
CA ARG A 79 -12.09 -4.94 11.06
C ARG A 79 -13.41 -5.06 11.81
N ASP A 80 -14.47 -5.41 11.08
CA ASP A 80 -15.83 -5.55 11.59
C ASP A 80 -16.44 -4.26 12.18
N GLY A 81 -15.75 -3.11 12.04
CA GLY A 81 -16.26 -1.80 12.40
C GLY A 81 -17.04 -1.14 11.26
N ASP A 82 -18.05 -0.36 11.62
CA ASP A 82 -18.83 0.44 10.68
C ASP A 82 -18.29 1.87 10.63
N ALA A 83 -17.84 2.29 9.44
CA ALA A 83 -17.23 3.61 9.23
C ALA A 83 -18.26 4.74 9.10
N HIS A 84 -19.52 4.43 8.74
CA HIS A 84 -20.57 5.44 8.58
C HIS A 84 -20.99 6.04 9.93
N VAL A 85 -21.02 5.20 10.97
CA VAL A 85 -21.45 5.58 12.33
C VAL A 85 -20.28 5.71 13.29
N PHE A 86 -19.05 5.73 12.78
CA PHE A 86 -17.86 5.85 13.60
C PHE A 86 -17.80 7.22 14.29
N GLU A 87 -17.50 7.21 15.59
CA GLU A 87 -17.29 8.41 16.39
C GLU A 87 -15.81 8.51 16.78
N PRO A 88 -15.05 9.48 16.21
CA PRO A 88 -13.65 9.65 16.53
C PRO A 88 -13.38 9.96 18.00
N THR A 89 -12.31 9.39 18.53
CA THR A 89 -11.83 9.62 19.89
C THR A 89 -10.71 10.66 19.94
N PRO A 90 -10.39 11.22 21.13
CA PRO A 90 -9.20 12.07 21.29
C PRO A 90 -7.88 11.37 20.91
N LYS A 91 -7.82 10.03 21.00
CA LYS A 91 -6.66 9.25 20.56
C LYS A 91 -6.52 9.29 19.03
N ASP A 92 -7.63 9.27 18.31
CA ASP A 92 -7.63 9.34 16.85
C ASP A 92 -7.16 10.72 16.38
N ALA A 93 -7.59 11.79 17.06
CA ALA A 93 -7.09 13.13 16.80
C ALA A 93 -5.56 13.22 17.00
N THR A 94 -5.03 12.55 18.02
CA THR A 94 -3.56 12.45 18.23
C THR A 94 -2.89 11.67 17.10
N ALA A 95 -3.49 10.56 16.65
CA ALA A 95 -2.97 9.77 15.54
C ALA A 95 -2.90 10.59 14.25
N LEU A 96 -3.94 11.36 13.91
CA LEU A 96 -3.93 12.25 12.74
C LEU A 96 -2.87 13.33 12.88
N LYS A 97 -2.70 13.91 14.07
CA LYS A 97 -1.70 14.95 14.32
C LYS A 97 -0.28 14.48 14.01
N ASP A 98 0.03 13.23 14.35
CA ASP A 98 1.36 12.65 14.19
C ASP A 98 1.57 11.99 12.81
N ALA A 99 0.53 11.91 11.97
CA ALA A 99 0.58 11.26 10.67
C ALA A 99 1.27 12.12 9.60
N ASP A 100 2.01 11.46 8.70
CA ASP A 100 2.53 12.07 7.49
C ASP A 100 1.44 12.08 6.39
N LEU A 101 0.64 11.01 6.32
CA LEU A 101 -0.50 10.86 5.41
C LEU A 101 -1.77 10.47 6.18
N VAL A 102 -2.91 10.96 5.73
CA VAL A 102 -4.22 10.41 6.13
C VAL A 102 -4.92 9.93 4.86
N ILE A 103 -5.29 8.67 4.82
CA ILE A 103 -5.81 8.00 3.63
C ILE A 103 -7.29 7.71 3.87
N SER A 104 -8.14 8.41 3.12
CA SER A 104 -9.61 8.34 3.17
C SER A 104 -10.17 7.69 1.90
N ASN A 105 -11.43 7.24 1.95
CA ASN A 105 -12.12 6.74 0.78
C ASN A 105 -12.48 7.89 -0.16
N GLY A 106 -13.04 8.96 0.40
CA GLY A 106 -13.75 10.00 -0.34
C GLY A 106 -15.20 9.63 -0.59
N LEU A 107 -15.84 10.35 -1.52
CA LEU A 107 -17.25 10.14 -1.91
C LEU A 107 -18.23 10.28 -0.73
N GLY A 108 -17.86 11.00 0.33
CA GLY A 108 -18.71 11.18 1.51
C GLY A 108 -18.73 10.02 2.50
N PHE A 109 -17.89 8.98 2.32
CA PHE A 109 -17.90 7.79 3.17
C PHE A 109 -17.57 8.05 4.65
N GLU A 110 -16.66 8.99 4.92
CA GLU A 110 -16.23 9.35 6.28
C GLU A 110 -16.73 10.75 6.68
N PRO A 111 -18.02 10.93 7.03
CA PRO A 111 -18.61 12.25 7.30
C PRO A 111 -17.94 12.97 8.49
N TRP A 112 -17.35 12.21 9.41
CA TRP A 112 -16.65 12.67 10.61
C TRP A 112 -15.21 13.13 10.36
N LEU A 113 -14.63 12.86 9.18
CA LEU A 113 -13.20 13.05 8.95
C LEU A 113 -12.80 14.54 8.94
N ALA A 114 -13.65 15.41 8.38
CA ALA A 114 -13.38 16.84 8.30
C ALA A 114 -13.25 17.47 9.70
N ASP A 115 -14.17 17.14 10.60
CA ASP A 115 -14.15 17.63 12.00
C ASP A 115 -12.97 17.05 12.79
N LEU A 116 -12.62 15.78 12.54
CA LEU A 116 -11.44 15.17 13.12
C LEU A 116 -10.15 15.87 12.65
N TYR A 117 -10.06 16.23 11.37
CA TYR A 117 -8.95 17.00 10.83
C TYR A 117 -8.84 18.38 11.48
N ALA A 118 -9.97 19.11 11.57
CA ALA A 118 -10.02 20.43 12.19
C ALA A 118 -9.61 20.41 13.67
N SER A 119 -10.07 19.40 14.42
CA SER A 119 -9.79 19.26 15.86
C SER A 119 -8.40 18.69 16.18
N SER A 120 -7.82 17.87 15.31
CA SER A 120 -6.49 17.27 15.51
C SER A 120 -5.34 18.27 15.35
N GLY A 121 -5.54 19.33 14.56
CA GLY A 121 -4.46 20.23 14.16
C GLY A 121 -3.42 19.56 13.25
N SER A 122 -3.79 18.46 12.59
CA SER A 122 -2.92 17.70 11.70
C SER A 122 -2.31 18.54 10.59
N LYS A 123 -1.11 18.12 10.17
CA LYS A 123 -0.40 18.59 8.97
C LYS A 123 -0.18 17.47 7.95
N GLY A 124 -0.73 16.29 8.22
CA GLY A 124 -0.67 15.13 7.34
C GLY A 124 -1.38 15.43 6.03
N THR A 125 -0.78 14.99 4.92
CA THR A 125 -1.40 15.16 3.60
C THR A 125 -2.57 14.19 3.46
N GLU A 126 -3.75 14.72 3.14
CA GLU A 126 -4.90 13.88 2.83
C GLU A 126 -4.74 13.23 1.46
N VAL A 127 -5.06 11.94 1.39
CA VAL A 127 -5.06 11.13 0.18
C VAL A 127 -6.44 10.50 0.05
N VAL A 128 -7.19 10.95 -0.94
CA VAL A 128 -8.48 10.36 -1.29
C VAL A 128 -8.25 9.16 -2.20
N ALA A 129 -8.49 7.96 -1.70
CA ALA A 129 -8.21 6.71 -2.40
C ALA A 129 -9.02 6.58 -3.70
N MET A 130 -10.30 6.97 -3.67
CA MET A 130 -11.22 6.89 -4.81
C MET A 130 -11.21 8.15 -5.69
N ALA A 131 -10.19 9.00 -5.57
CA ALA A 131 -10.08 10.20 -6.40
C ALA A 131 -10.03 9.85 -7.89
N GLY A 132 -10.92 10.47 -8.67
CA GLY A 132 -11.02 10.29 -10.12
C GLY A 132 -11.80 9.05 -10.57
N ILE A 133 -12.53 8.40 -9.67
CA ILE A 133 -13.46 7.32 -9.99
C ILE A 133 -14.84 7.90 -10.26
N ASP A 134 -15.53 7.39 -11.27
CA ASP A 134 -16.95 7.71 -11.54
C ASP A 134 -17.83 6.85 -10.62
N PRO A 135 -18.47 7.42 -9.59
CA PRO A 135 -19.30 6.66 -8.68
C PRO A 135 -20.66 6.32 -9.32
N ILE A 136 -21.30 5.28 -8.79
CA ILE A 136 -22.71 4.99 -9.09
C ILE A 136 -23.57 6.01 -8.32
N GLU A 137 -24.64 6.51 -8.94
CA GLU A 137 -25.61 7.37 -8.25
C GLU A 137 -26.32 6.56 -7.14
N ALA A 138 -26.54 7.18 -5.99
CA ALA A 138 -27.25 6.51 -4.90
C ALA A 138 -28.71 6.24 -5.30
N ASP A 139 -29.18 4.99 -5.18
CA ASP A 139 -30.59 4.67 -5.40
C ASP A 139 -31.42 5.16 -4.21
N HIS A 140 -32.01 6.35 -4.36
CA HIS A 140 -33.08 6.79 -3.48
C HIS A 140 -34.35 6.03 -3.89
N GLY A 141 -34.50 4.81 -3.38
CA GLY A 141 -35.67 3.98 -3.63
C GLY A 141 -36.96 4.78 -3.53
N HIS A 142 -37.62 5.01 -4.67
CA HIS A 142 -38.97 5.52 -4.74
C HIS A 142 -39.95 4.42 -4.30
N GLU A 143 -39.93 4.07 -3.00
CA GLU A 143 -41.12 3.50 -2.37
C GLU A 143 -41.97 4.68 -1.86
N GLY A 144 -43.20 4.74 -2.37
CA GLY A 144 -44.02 5.94 -2.38
C GLY A 144 -44.41 6.52 -1.02
N GLU A 145 -44.78 7.81 -1.12
CA GLU A 145 -45.63 8.59 -0.21
C GLU A 145 -45.00 8.98 1.14
N ASP A 146 -44.42 10.18 1.19
CA ASP A 146 -45.06 11.28 1.92
C ASP A 146 -44.58 12.64 1.40
N ASP A 147 -45.57 13.44 1.01
CA ASP A 147 -45.53 14.84 0.64
C ASP A 147 -44.83 15.69 1.72
N HIS A 148 -43.85 16.51 1.32
CA HIS A 148 -43.74 17.92 1.74
C HIS A 148 -42.80 18.67 0.79
N GLY A 149 -43.39 19.40 -0.14
CA GLY A 149 -42.67 20.24 -1.09
C GLY A 149 -42.05 21.51 -0.47
N HIS A 150 -40.88 21.87 -0.98
CA HIS A 150 -40.35 23.22 -1.30
C HIS A 150 -39.16 22.94 -2.24
N GLY A 151 -38.98 23.45 -3.45
CA GLY A 151 -39.47 24.65 -4.13
C GLY A 151 -38.24 25.36 -4.73
N GLY A 152 -38.09 25.35 -6.06
CA GLY A 152 -37.26 26.31 -6.80
C GLY A 152 -35.81 25.94 -7.11
N GLU A 153 -35.57 25.60 -8.38
CA GLU A 153 -34.51 26.06 -9.29
C GLU A 153 -33.13 26.48 -8.73
N GLU A 154 -32.05 25.83 -9.18
CA GLU A 154 -30.96 26.45 -9.96
C GLU A 154 -29.87 25.42 -10.33
N LYS A 155 -29.60 25.25 -11.64
CA LYS A 155 -28.42 24.53 -12.16
C LYS A 155 -27.20 25.42 -11.97
N ALA A 156 -26.51 25.28 -10.84
CA ALA A 156 -25.17 25.84 -10.66
C ALA A 156 -24.12 24.84 -11.17
N ALA A 157 -23.39 25.23 -12.21
CA ALA A 157 -22.15 24.57 -12.60
C ALA A 157 -21.06 24.92 -11.56
N GLY A 158 -20.82 24.01 -10.63
CA GLY A 158 -19.77 24.12 -9.63
C GLY A 158 -19.70 22.81 -8.86
N GLY A 159 -18.55 22.13 -8.94
CA GLY A 159 -18.35 20.81 -8.37
C GLY A 159 -18.44 20.82 -6.85
N ASP A 160 -19.59 20.45 -6.35
CA ASP A 160 -19.81 19.92 -5.01
C ASP A 160 -21.01 18.98 -5.14
N THR A 161 -20.74 17.73 -5.50
CA THR A 161 -21.77 16.69 -5.45
C THR A 161 -22.06 16.47 -3.98
N ASP A 162 -23.28 16.83 -3.57
CA ASP A 162 -23.80 16.55 -2.23
C ASP A 162 -23.48 15.09 -1.90
N ALA A 163 -22.85 14.83 -0.75
CA ALA A 163 -22.40 13.50 -0.36
C ALA A 163 -23.54 12.45 -0.29
N SER A 164 -24.80 12.90 -0.36
CA SER A 164 -26.01 12.09 -0.43
C SER A 164 -26.35 11.55 -1.82
N GLU A 165 -25.73 12.04 -2.90
CA GLU A 165 -26.15 11.73 -4.28
C GLU A 165 -25.36 10.56 -4.91
N VAL A 166 -24.26 10.12 -4.29
CA VAL A 166 -23.37 9.07 -4.83
C VAL A 166 -23.18 7.92 -3.86
N ASP A 167 -23.06 6.70 -4.38
CA ASP A 167 -22.72 5.51 -3.60
C ASP A 167 -21.22 5.54 -3.22
N PRO A 168 -20.86 5.66 -1.93
CA PRO A 168 -19.46 5.73 -1.51
C PRO A 168 -18.72 4.38 -1.59
N HIS A 169 -19.42 3.26 -1.81
CA HIS A 169 -18.90 1.90 -1.69
C HIS A 169 -18.11 1.44 -2.94
N ALA A 170 -17.39 2.37 -3.58
CA ALA A 170 -16.69 2.16 -4.84
C ALA A 170 -15.64 1.03 -4.79
N TRP A 171 -15.11 0.69 -3.60
CA TRP A 171 -14.15 -0.41 -3.42
C TRP A 171 -14.71 -1.80 -3.73
N GLN A 172 -16.03 -1.95 -3.82
CA GLN A 172 -16.68 -3.23 -4.14
C GLN A 172 -16.40 -3.67 -5.59
N ASP A 173 -15.94 -2.76 -6.46
CA ASP A 173 -15.44 -3.09 -7.79
C ASP A 173 -13.91 -3.22 -7.77
N PRO A 174 -13.33 -4.39 -8.10
CA PRO A 174 -11.89 -4.57 -8.19
C PRO A 174 -11.20 -3.57 -9.14
N ARG A 175 -11.88 -3.08 -10.18
CA ARG A 175 -11.35 -2.07 -11.11
C ARG A 175 -11.11 -0.73 -10.42
N ASN A 176 -12.01 -0.34 -9.52
CA ASN A 176 -11.87 0.86 -8.70
C ASN A 176 -10.74 0.71 -7.69
N MET A 177 -10.55 -0.49 -7.13
CA MET A 177 -9.45 -0.79 -6.23
C MET A 177 -8.08 -0.65 -6.91
N ARG A 178 -7.98 -0.90 -8.22
CA ARG A 178 -6.75 -0.65 -8.98
C ARG A 178 -6.45 0.86 -9.11
N ALA A 179 -7.46 1.71 -9.22
CA ALA A 179 -7.29 3.15 -9.13
C ALA A 179 -6.81 3.58 -7.72
N ALA A 180 -7.38 3.00 -6.66
CA ALA A 180 -6.92 3.23 -5.30
C ALA A 180 -5.44 2.83 -5.10
N VAL A 181 -5.01 1.69 -5.67
CA VAL A 181 -3.59 1.27 -5.68
C VAL A 181 -2.69 2.33 -6.33
N ILE A 182 -3.11 2.91 -7.45
CA ILE A 182 -2.36 3.97 -8.15
C ILE A 182 -2.25 5.22 -7.27
N ASN A 183 -3.36 5.65 -6.67
CA ASN A 183 -3.42 6.85 -5.83
C ASN A 183 -2.56 6.70 -4.57
N VAL A 184 -2.71 5.58 -3.86
CA VAL A 184 -1.91 5.24 -2.67
C VAL A 184 -0.42 5.13 -3.01
N ARG A 185 -0.06 4.44 -4.11
CA ARG A 185 1.32 4.33 -4.58
C ARG A 185 1.93 5.70 -4.82
N ASN A 186 1.22 6.59 -5.52
CA ASN A 186 1.72 7.92 -5.85
C ASN A 186 1.96 8.75 -4.58
N ALA A 187 1.03 8.69 -3.62
CA ALA A 187 1.16 9.38 -2.35
C ALA A 187 2.35 8.86 -1.52
N LEU A 188 2.49 7.54 -1.38
CA LEU A 188 3.59 6.94 -0.64
C LEU A 188 4.96 7.21 -1.29
N VAL A 189 5.07 7.13 -2.62
CA VAL A 189 6.30 7.49 -3.34
C VAL A 189 6.67 8.96 -3.14
N LYS A 190 5.67 9.85 -3.08
CA LYS A 190 5.89 11.27 -2.83
C LYS A 190 6.34 11.53 -1.39
N ALA A 191 5.77 10.81 -0.42
CA ALA A 191 6.11 10.94 0.99
C ALA A 191 7.48 10.34 1.33
N ASN A 192 7.83 9.20 0.72
CA ASN A 192 9.13 8.56 0.87
C ASN A 192 9.72 8.15 -0.51
N PRO A 193 10.48 9.06 -1.15
CA PRO A 193 11.15 8.78 -2.42
C PRO A 193 12.23 7.70 -2.36
N ASP A 194 12.87 7.53 -1.21
CA ASP A 194 13.94 6.53 -1.02
C ASP A 194 13.38 5.10 -1.09
N CYS A 195 12.12 4.93 -0.67
CA CYS A 195 11.37 3.68 -0.78
C CYS A 195 10.66 3.47 -2.14
N ALA A 196 10.78 4.39 -3.10
CA ALA A 196 9.93 4.42 -4.28
C ALA A 196 10.01 3.15 -5.15
N ALA A 197 11.17 2.52 -5.24
CA ALA A 197 11.35 1.30 -6.03
C ALA A 197 10.55 0.13 -5.42
N GLU A 198 10.58 -0.04 -4.10
CA GLU A 198 9.85 -1.09 -3.39
C GLU A 198 8.34 -0.83 -3.48
N ILE A 199 7.88 0.39 -3.19
CA ILE A 199 6.46 0.78 -3.28
C ILE A 199 5.90 0.50 -4.70
N ARG A 200 6.63 0.87 -5.75
CA ARG A 200 6.19 0.63 -7.14
C ARG A 200 6.15 -0.86 -7.49
N ALA A 201 7.13 -1.64 -7.02
CA ALA A 201 7.16 -3.08 -7.24
C ALA A 201 6.00 -3.78 -6.51
N ASN A 202 5.70 -3.36 -5.29
CA ASN A 202 4.59 -3.84 -4.47
C ASN A 202 3.24 -3.52 -5.11
N ALA A 203 3.02 -2.25 -5.48
CA ALA A 203 1.82 -1.82 -6.19
C ALA A 203 1.58 -2.62 -7.47
N LYS A 204 2.62 -2.88 -8.26
CA LYS A 204 2.50 -3.68 -9.50
C LYS A 204 2.06 -5.11 -9.22
N ARG A 205 2.53 -5.73 -8.13
CA ARG A 205 2.12 -7.10 -7.77
C ARG A 205 0.66 -7.14 -7.34
N TYR A 206 0.27 -6.24 -6.44
CA TYR A 206 -1.09 -6.20 -5.94
C TYR A 206 -2.12 -5.80 -7.02
N ASP A 207 -1.76 -4.88 -7.93
CA ASP A 207 -2.57 -4.56 -9.12
C ASP A 207 -2.82 -5.81 -9.99
N ALA A 208 -1.83 -6.69 -10.15
CA ALA A 208 -1.99 -7.92 -10.91
C ALA A 208 -2.91 -8.95 -10.21
N GLU A 209 -2.94 -8.95 -8.88
CA GLU A 209 -3.88 -9.78 -8.10
C GLU A 209 -5.31 -9.27 -8.25
N LEU A 210 -5.53 -7.95 -8.16
CA LEU A 210 -6.83 -7.33 -8.38
C LEU A 210 -7.34 -7.55 -9.81
N ALA A 211 -6.46 -7.42 -10.81
CA ALA A 211 -6.80 -7.65 -12.20
C ALA A 211 -7.24 -9.11 -12.49
N ALA A 212 -6.84 -10.06 -11.65
CA ALA A 212 -7.28 -11.46 -11.78
C ALA A 212 -8.66 -11.74 -11.17
N MET A 213 -9.27 -10.73 -10.52
CA MET A 213 -10.62 -10.79 -9.93
C MET A 213 -11.69 -10.13 -10.81
N GLU A 214 -11.28 -9.49 -11.90
CA GLU A 214 -12.15 -8.90 -12.94
C GLU A 214 -12.77 -9.98 -13.84
#